data_AF-A0AAJ5WG03-F1
#
_entry.id   AF-A0AAJ5WG03-F1
#
_cell.length_a   1.000
_cell.length_b   1.000
_cell.length_c   1.000
_cell.angle_alpha   90.00
_cell.angle_beta   90.00
_cell.angle_gamma   90.00
#
_symmetry.space_group_name_H-M   'P 1'
#
loop_
_entity.id
_entity.type
_entity.pdbx_description
1 polymer ?
#
loop_
_entity_poly.entity_id
_entity_poly.type
_entity_poly.pdbx_seq_one_letter_code
_entity_poly.pdbx_strand_id
1 'polypeptide(L)'
;MKKIALYSILALFLTACDAPNVAKVDLKEGKQITFNNVTTTKSYTATKDDQDRQLHFFETSTDLNTTYQDFTKNFETNGYKPNVRTQNESLIQVYYKKPNAALIVANFKQMQPKEGPASQAVISWQLN
;
A
#
# COMPACT_ATOMS: atom_id res chain seq x y z
N MET A 1 59.14 24.72 -13.04
CA MET A 1 58.08 24.74 -12.02
C MET A 1 56.85 24.04 -12.60
N LYS A 2 56.53 22.82 -12.17
CA LYS A 2 55.35 22.06 -12.64
C LYS A 2 54.25 22.16 -11.60
N LYS A 3 53.10 22.74 -11.96
CA LYS A 3 51.91 22.84 -11.10
C LYS A 3 51.11 21.55 -11.26
N ILE A 4 50.96 20.78 -10.21
CA ILE A 4 50.10 19.60 -10.18
C ILE A 4 48.71 20.07 -9.76
N ALA A 5 47.75 20.02 -10.68
CA ALA A 5 46.35 20.27 -10.37
C ALA A 5 45.79 19.03 -9.66
N LEU A 6 45.50 19.16 -8.36
CA LEU A 6 44.74 18.15 -7.63
C LEU A 6 43.27 18.26 -8.06
N TYR A 7 42.82 17.32 -8.88
CA TYR A 7 41.40 17.13 -9.13
C TYR A 7 40.78 16.53 -7.86
N SER A 8 39.98 17.34 -7.16
CA SER A 8 39.06 16.87 -6.12
C SER A 8 38.12 15.85 -6.73
N ILE A 9 38.32 14.58 -6.41
CA ILE A 9 37.36 13.52 -6.66
C ILE A 9 36.18 13.80 -5.72
N LEU A 10 35.14 14.40 -6.28
CA LEU A 10 33.84 14.53 -5.64
C LEU A 10 33.29 13.12 -5.45
N ALA A 11 33.42 12.57 -4.25
CA ALA A 11 32.79 11.32 -3.89
C ALA A 11 31.27 11.54 -3.90
N LEU A 12 30.63 11.09 -4.98
CA LEU A 12 29.18 10.88 -5.02
C LEU A 12 28.88 9.79 -3.98
N PHE A 13 28.48 10.21 -2.78
CA PHE A 13 27.76 9.34 -1.87
C PHE A 13 26.44 8.99 -2.57
N LEU A 14 26.44 7.90 -3.31
CA LEU A 14 25.24 7.15 -3.63
C LEU A 14 24.71 6.68 -2.28
N THR A 15 23.84 7.48 -1.66
CA THR A 15 22.91 6.93 -0.69
C THR A 15 22.13 5.90 -1.48
N ALA A 16 22.40 4.62 -1.23
CA ALA A 16 21.48 3.56 -1.62
C ALA A 16 20.17 3.89 -0.90
N CYS A 17 19.29 4.63 -1.58
CA CYS A 17 17.90 4.66 -1.26
C CYS A 17 17.43 3.24 -1.57
N ASP A 18 17.39 2.39 -0.54
CA ASP A 18 16.81 1.06 -0.66
C ASP A 18 15.52 1.20 -1.44
N ALA A 19 15.41 0.49 -2.57
CA ALA A 19 14.24 0.58 -3.41
C ALA A 19 13.01 0.36 -2.51
N PRO A 20 12.01 1.26 -2.55
CA PRO A 20 10.89 1.17 -1.62
C PRO A 20 10.27 -0.23 -1.75
N ASN A 21 10.01 -0.87 -0.62
CA ASN A 21 9.32 -2.16 -0.61
C ASN A 21 7.92 -1.95 -1.20
N VAL A 22 7.71 -2.50 -2.40
CA VAL A 22 6.56 -2.21 -3.23
C VAL A 22 5.75 -3.48 -3.48
N ALA A 23 4.44 -3.41 -3.25
CA ALA A 23 3.50 -4.44 -3.67
C ALA A 23 2.73 -4.02 -4.91
N LYS A 24 2.47 -4.98 -5.80
CA LYS A 24 1.67 -4.79 -7.01
C LYS A 24 0.43 -5.66 -6.93
N VAL A 25 -0.71 -5.10 -7.29
CA VAL A 25 -2.00 -5.79 -7.31
C VAL A 25 -2.73 -5.47 -8.60
N ASP A 26 -3.15 -6.51 -9.31
CA ASP A 26 -4.02 -6.38 -10.46
C ASP A 26 -5.49 -6.32 -9.99
N LEU A 27 -6.16 -5.21 -10.28
CA LEU A 27 -7.58 -5.04 -9.98
C LEU A 27 -8.45 -5.86 -10.94
N LYS A 28 -9.71 -6.06 -10.57
CA LYS A 28 -10.69 -6.80 -11.39
C LYS A 28 -10.79 -6.28 -12.83
N GLU A 29 -10.69 -4.96 -13.02
CA GLU A 29 -10.74 -4.33 -14.35
C GLU A 29 -9.43 -4.46 -15.17
N GLY A 30 -8.44 -5.22 -14.69
CA GLY A 30 -7.16 -5.42 -15.37
C GLY A 30 -6.16 -4.27 -15.17
N LYS A 31 -6.43 -3.33 -14.25
CA LYS A 31 -5.50 -2.24 -13.93
C LYS A 31 -4.60 -2.62 -12.75
N GLN A 32 -3.29 -2.48 -12.91
CA GLN A 32 -2.33 -2.68 -11.83
C GLN A 32 -2.25 -1.45 -10.93
N ILE A 33 -2.29 -1.67 -9.62
CA ILE A 33 -2.02 -0.67 -8.58
C ILE A 33 -0.78 -1.09 -7.79
N THR A 34 -0.03 -0.07 -7.38
CA THR A 34 1.21 -0.22 -6.64
C THR A 34 1.03 0.38 -5.23
N PHE A 35 1.49 -0.30 -4.20
CA PHE A 35 1.50 0.18 -2.81
C PHE A 35 2.92 0.21 -2.28
N ASN A 36 3.26 1.25 -1.52
CA ASN A 36 4.60 1.43 -0.96
C ASN A 36 4.67 0.92 0.48
N ASN A 37 5.90 0.76 0.98
CA ASN A 37 6.19 0.35 2.35
C ASN A 37 5.62 -1.02 2.73
N VAL A 38 5.39 -1.90 1.74
CA VAL A 38 4.81 -3.23 1.96
C VAL A 38 5.91 -4.26 2.14
N THR A 39 6.03 -4.82 3.34
CA THR A 39 7.05 -5.84 3.66
C THR A 39 6.61 -7.24 3.23
N THR A 40 5.32 -7.55 3.36
CA THR A 40 4.74 -8.86 3.03
C THR A 40 3.45 -8.68 2.26
N THR A 41 3.22 -9.50 1.23
CA THR A 41 1.93 -9.62 0.55
C THR A 41 1.47 -11.07 0.53
N LYS A 42 0.20 -11.32 0.86
CA LYS A 42 -0.46 -12.62 0.69
C LYS A 42 -1.78 -12.41 -0.03
N SER A 43 -2.02 -13.21 -1.07
CA SER A 43 -3.22 -13.11 -1.89
C SER A 43 -3.96 -14.45 -1.87
N TYR A 44 -5.27 -14.42 -1.70
CA TYR A 44 -6.10 -15.61 -1.72
C TYR A 44 -7.54 -15.27 -2.09
N THR A 45 -8.26 -16.26 -2.58
CA THR A 45 -9.70 -16.18 -2.80
C THR A 45 -10.41 -16.81 -1.61
N ALA A 46 -11.47 -16.16 -1.13
CA ALA A 46 -12.34 -16.73 -0.10
C ALA A 46 -13.81 -16.46 -0.43
N THR A 47 -14.65 -17.44 -0.14
CA THR A 47 -16.10 -17.31 -0.24
C THR A 47 -16.63 -16.71 1.05
N LYS A 48 -17.38 -15.61 0.93
CA LYS A 48 -18.08 -14.98 2.05
C LYS A 48 -19.45 -14.55 1.59
N ASP A 49 -20.49 -14.86 2.37
CA ASP A 49 -21.89 -14.53 2.06
C ASP A 49 -22.30 -15.02 0.65
N ASP A 50 -21.94 -16.26 0.31
CA ASP A 50 -22.15 -16.91 -1.00
C ASP A 50 -21.54 -16.18 -2.20
N GLN A 51 -20.52 -15.35 -1.96
CA GLN A 51 -19.81 -14.59 -2.99
C GLN A 51 -18.31 -14.82 -2.90
N ASP A 52 -17.69 -15.17 -4.02
CA ASP A 52 -16.25 -15.29 -4.11
C ASP A 52 -15.59 -13.92 -4.13
N ARG A 53 -14.61 -13.74 -3.26
CA ARG A 53 -13.87 -12.50 -3.11
C ARG A 53 -12.39 -12.74 -3.32
N GLN A 54 -11.76 -11.85 -4.06
CA GLN A 54 -10.31 -11.71 -4.04
C GLN A 54 -9.91 -10.94 -2.78
N LEU A 55 -8.95 -11.44 -2.02
CA LEU A 55 -8.35 -10.77 -0.87
C LEU A 55 -6.85 -10.60 -1.08
N HIS A 56 -6.33 -9.45 -0.68
CA HIS A 56 -4.90 -9.20 -0.53
C HIS A 56 -4.65 -8.67 0.87
N PHE A 57 -3.79 -9.38 1.60
CA PHE A 57 -3.29 -9.01 2.91
C PHE A 57 -1.87 -8.46 2.76
N PHE A 58 -1.61 -7.36 3.46
CA PHE A 58 -0.33 -6.67 3.46
C PHE A 58 0.14 -6.45 4.89
N GLU A 59 1.42 -6.68 5.13
CA GLU A 59 2.15 -6.12 6.27
C GLU A 59 2.96 -4.94 5.77
N THR A 60 3.00 -3.86 6.53
CA THR A 60 3.71 -2.64 6.15
C THR A 60 4.71 -2.22 7.21
N SER A 61 5.72 -1.45 6.80
CA SER A 61 6.73 -0.88 7.70
C SER A 61 6.30 0.46 8.32
N THR A 62 5.06 0.90 8.07
CA THR A 62 4.56 2.22 8.45
C THR A 62 3.31 2.14 9.31
N ASP A 63 3.03 3.21 10.05
CA ASP A 63 1.84 3.34 10.89
C ASP A 63 0.54 3.34 10.08
N LEU A 64 -0.56 3.19 10.82
CA LEU A 64 -1.92 3.12 10.29
C LEU A 64 -2.26 4.30 9.39
N ASN A 65 -1.94 5.54 9.78
CA ASN A 65 -2.32 6.73 9.04
C ASN A 65 -1.47 6.87 7.77
N THR A 66 -0.16 6.65 7.89
CA THR A 66 0.76 6.67 6.74
C THR A 66 0.37 5.62 5.71
N THR A 67 0.08 4.39 6.15
CA THR A 67 -0.36 3.29 5.27
C THR A 67 -1.70 3.61 4.61
N TYR A 68 -2.68 4.10 5.38
CA TYR A 68 -3.97 4.51 4.85
C TYR A 68 -3.85 5.61 3.78
N GLN A 69 -3.01 6.62 4.02
CA GLN A 69 -2.78 7.72 3.07
C GLN A 69 -2.12 7.23 1.77
N ASP A 70 -1.10 6.38 1.86
CA ASP A 70 -0.44 5.80 0.67
C ASP A 70 -1.42 4.99 -0.18
N PHE A 71 -2.16 4.08 0.45
CA PHE A 71 -3.13 3.24 -0.26
C PHE A 71 -4.25 4.08 -0.86
N THR A 72 -4.80 5.04 -0.11
CA THR A 72 -5.87 5.93 -0.57
C THR A 72 -5.42 6.74 -1.77
N LYS A 73 -4.25 7.36 -1.72
CA LYS A 73 -3.69 8.13 -2.83
C LYS A 73 -3.56 7.29 -4.10
N ASN A 74 -3.10 6.04 -3.95
CA ASN A 74 -3.00 5.11 -5.08
C ASN A 74 -4.40 4.77 -5.65
N PHE A 75 -5.40 4.49 -4.82
CA PHE A 75 -6.76 4.27 -5.30
C PHE A 75 -7.38 5.50 -5.98
N GLU A 76 -7.21 6.70 -5.39
CA GLU A 76 -7.71 7.96 -5.94
C GLU A 76 -7.10 8.31 -7.29
N THR A 77 -5.78 8.09 -7.45
CA THR A 77 -5.08 8.23 -8.73
C THR A 77 -5.66 7.30 -9.81
N ASN A 78 -6.29 6.20 -9.39
CA ASN A 78 -6.95 5.23 -10.25
C ASN A 78 -8.46 5.47 -10.45
N GLY A 79 -8.97 6.60 -9.97
CA GLY A 79 -10.35 7.06 -10.17
C GLY A 79 -11.34 6.53 -9.12
N TYR A 80 -10.85 5.89 -8.06
CA TYR A 80 -11.69 5.49 -6.94
C TYR A 80 -11.92 6.64 -5.98
N LYS A 81 -13.09 6.68 -5.36
CA LYS A 81 -13.43 7.64 -4.31
C LYS A 81 -13.56 6.91 -2.97
N PRO A 82 -12.84 7.35 -1.92
CA PRO A 82 -12.96 6.75 -0.59
C PRO A 82 -14.29 7.10 0.07
N ASN A 83 -14.85 6.14 0.80
CA ASN A 83 -15.95 6.34 1.73
C ASN A 83 -15.58 5.65 3.04
N VAL A 84 -15.11 6.44 4.01
CA VAL A 84 -14.69 5.95 5.33
C VAL A 84 -15.93 5.48 6.10
N ARG A 85 -15.92 4.22 6.53
CA ARG A 85 -17.00 3.60 7.30
C ARG A 85 -16.74 3.61 8.79
N THR A 86 -15.48 3.45 9.17
CA THR A 86 -15.04 3.45 10.56
C THR A 86 -13.62 3.98 10.62
N GLN A 87 -13.33 4.81 11.61
CA GLN A 87 -11.99 5.31 11.87
C GLN A 87 -11.83 5.51 13.37
N ASN A 88 -10.85 4.83 13.94
CA ASN A 88 -10.38 5.01 15.31
C ASN A 88 -8.86 4.85 15.36
N GLU A 89 -8.28 4.92 16.56
CA GLU A 89 -6.82 4.90 16.76
C GLU A 89 -6.14 3.60 16.28
N SER A 90 -6.88 2.50 16.15
CA SER A 90 -6.33 1.18 15.84
C SER A 90 -6.83 0.59 14.51
N LEU A 91 -7.88 1.17 13.92
CA LEU A 91 -8.59 0.60 12.78
C LEU A 91 -9.17 1.71 11.89
N ILE A 92 -8.96 1.57 10.59
CA ILE A 92 -9.63 2.35 9.55
C ILE A 92 -10.28 1.39 8.56
N GLN A 93 -11.58 1.52 8.33
CA GLN A 93 -12.32 0.75 7.32
C GLN A 93 -12.86 1.69 6.25
N VAL A 94 -12.56 1.42 4.98
CA VAL A 94 -12.88 2.31 3.86
C VAL A 94 -13.38 1.51 2.67
N TYR A 95 -14.42 2.05 2.04
CA TYR A 95 -15.01 1.52 0.81
C TYR A 95 -14.60 2.43 -0.34
N TYR A 96 -13.82 1.92 -1.29
CA TYR A 96 -13.41 2.66 -2.47
C TYR A 96 -14.34 2.33 -3.64
N LYS A 97 -14.99 3.35 -4.18
CA LYS A 97 -15.97 3.21 -5.28
C LYS A 97 -15.50 3.91 -6.55
N LYS A 98 -15.74 3.26 -7.68
CA LYS A 98 -15.51 3.81 -9.02
C LYS A 98 -16.62 3.32 -9.96
N PRO A 99 -17.17 4.17 -10.85
CA PRO A 99 -18.15 3.72 -11.83
C PRO A 99 -17.62 2.56 -12.68
N ASN A 100 -18.47 1.56 -12.94
CA ASN A 100 -18.16 0.37 -13.76
C ASN A 100 -16.95 -0.44 -13.26
N ALA A 101 -16.60 -0.35 -11.97
CA ALA A 101 -15.55 -1.15 -11.35
C ALA A 101 -16.08 -1.82 -10.07
N ALA A 102 -15.37 -2.84 -9.60
CA ALA A 102 -15.74 -3.52 -8.36
C ALA A 102 -15.62 -2.58 -7.15
N LEU A 103 -16.50 -2.74 -6.17
CA LEU A 103 -16.32 -2.10 -4.88
C LEU A 103 -15.13 -2.73 -4.17
N ILE A 104 -14.12 -1.92 -3.84
CA ILE A 104 -12.98 -2.35 -3.04
C ILE A 104 -13.28 -2.03 -1.57
N VAL A 105 -13.23 -3.06 -0.74
CA VAL A 105 -13.34 -2.95 0.72
C VAL A 105 -11.95 -3.07 1.31
N ALA A 106 -11.51 -2.05 2.03
CA ALA A 106 -10.21 -2.01 2.70
C ALA A 106 -10.36 -1.90 4.22
N ASN A 107 -9.53 -2.64 4.94
CA ASN A 107 -9.36 -2.53 6.39
C ASN A 107 -7.88 -2.31 6.68
N PHE A 108 -7.56 -1.29 7.47
CA PHE A 108 -6.22 -0.97 7.92
C PHE A 108 -6.17 -1.07 9.43
N LYS A 109 -5.19 -1.75 9.99
CA LYS A 109 -5.08 -2.01 11.42
C LYS A 109 -3.69 -1.70 11.93
N GLN A 110 -3.59 -0.92 13.00
CA GLN A 110 -2.33 -0.69 13.72
C GLN A 110 -1.89 -1.99 14.41
N MET A 111 -0.66 -2.45 14.17
CA MET A 111 -0.08 -3.51 15.00
C MET A 111 0.26 -2.96 16.39
N GLN A 112 0.34 -3.83 17.40
CA GLN A 112 0.50 -3.34 18.77
C GLN A 112 1.76 -2.49 18.91
N PRO A 113 1.77 -1.43 19.75
CA PRO A 113 2.93 -0.53 19.88
C PRO A 113 4.25 -1.23 20.23
N LYS A 114 4.20 -2.40 20.87
CA LYS A 114 5.38 -3.22 21.18
C LYS A 114 6.04 -3.84 19.95
N GLU A 115 5.32 -3.92 18.82
CA GLU A 115 5.76 -4.51 17.56
C GLU A 115 6.29 -3.44 16.57
N GLY A 116 6.39 -2.18 17.01
CA GLY A 116 6.87 -1.05 16.21
C GLY A 116 5.74 -0.28 15.51
N PRO A 117 6.07 0.60 14.54
CA PRO A 117 5.08 1.39 13.83
C PRO A 117 4.26 0.57 12.82
N ALA A 118 4.60 -0.71 12.59
CA ALA A 118 4.00 -1.52 11.54
C ALA A 118 2.47 -1.56 11.60
N SER A 119 1.85 -1.66 10.44
CA SER A 119 0.41 -1.85 10.32
C SER A 119 0.10 -2.94 9.30
N GLN A 120 -1.16 -3.35 9.29
CA GLN A 120 -1.67 -4.35 8.36
C GLN A 120 -2.78 -3.73 7.52
N ALA A 121 -2.82 -4.10 6.24
CA ALA A 121 -3.91 -3.73 5.36
C ALA A 121 -4.51 -4.99 4.73
N VAL A 122 -5.84 -5.01 4.59
CA VAL A 122 -6.55 -6.02 3.81
C VAL A 122 -7.45 -5.30 2.83
N ILE A 123 -7.26 -5.55 1.54
CA ILE A 123 -8.19 -5.11 0.50
C ILE A 123 -8.91 -6.31 -0.10
N SER A 124 -10.15 -6.13 -0.51
CA SER A 124 -10.93 -7.17 -1.16
C SER A 124 -11.99 -6.65 -2.10
N TRP A 125 -12.37 -7.46 -3.09
CA TRP A 125 -13.50 -7.20 -3.99
C TRP A 125 -14.14 -8.52 -4.44
N GLN A 126 -15.38 -8.45 -4.92
CA GLN A 126 -16.10 -9.60 -5.46
C GLN A 126 -15.62 -9.95 -6.87
N LEU A 127 -15.39 -11.24 -7.11
CA LEU A 127 -14.99 -11.76 -8.43
C LEU A 127 -16.18 -11.90 -9.38
N ASN A 128 -17.37 -12.16 -8.84
CA ASN A 128 -18.60 -12.38 -9.61
C ASN A 128 -19.61 -11.28 -9.31
#